data_AF-A0A521UX42-F1
#
_entry.id   AF-A0A521UX42-F1
#
_cell.length_a   1.000
_cell.length_b   1.000
_cell.length_c   1.000
_cell.angle_alpha   90.00
_cell.angle_beta   90.00
_cell.angle_gamma   90.00
#
_symmetry.space_group_name_H-M   'P 1'
#
loop_
_entity.id
_entity.type
_entity.pdbx_description
1 polymer ?
#
loop_
_entity_poly.entity_id
_entity_poly.type
_entity_poly.pdbx_seq_one_letter_code
_entity_poly.pdbx_strand_id
1 'polypeptide(L)'
;MAEVDFERRLERLFADAPEFGDSEAFAARVERRLDRGWATRRVLIGVAGVVGGVIGASQLVLTNFAEDLQSATEGPARLLTAGVSQVAADSDWMSALSGAGNVIWLAAGLAGLAVAFVITRMIEEI
;
A
#
# COMPACT_ATOMS: atom_id res chain seq x y z
N MET A 1 -57.34 2.35 -34.63
CA MET A 1 -56.83 3.13 -33.48
C MET A 1 -56.80 2.32 -32.18
N ALA A 2 -57.69 1.34 -31.95
CA ALA A 2 -57.71 0.55 -30.71
C ALA A 2 -56.42 -0.27 -30.42
N GLU A 3 -55.72 -0.73 -31.48
CA GLU A 3 -54.48 -1.51 -31.35
C GLU A 3 -53.34 -0.71 -30.68
N VAL A 4 -53.17 0.55 -31.06
CA VAL A 4 -52.08 1.41 -30.57
C VAL A 4 -52.23 1.74 -29.08
N ASP A 5 -53.46 1.89 -28.61
CA ASP A 5 -53.73 2.14 -27.19
C ASP A 5 -53.57 0.88 -26.35
N PHE A 6 -53.84 -0.31 -26.92
CA PHE A 6 -53.58 -1.60 -26.29
C PHE A 6 -52.08 -1.86 -26.14
N GLU A 7 -51.31 -1.66 -27.21
CA GLU A 7 -49.85 -1.80 -27.20
C GLU A 7 -49.19 -0.87 -26.18
N ARG A 8 -49.56 0.42 -26.15
CA ARG A 8 -49.04 1.36 -25.14
C ARG A 8 -49.37 0.97 -23.71
N ARG A 9 -50.52 0.32 -23.49
CA ARG A 9 -50.95 -0.13 -22.17
C ARG A 9 -50.20 -1.37 -21.73
N LEU A 10 -49.95 -2.31 -22.65
CA LEU A 10 -49.06 -3.45 -22.43
C LEU A 10 -47.63 -2.99 -22.14
N GLU A 11 -47.12 -2.07 -22.95
CA GLU A 11 -45.77 -1.54 -22.77
C GLU A 11 -45.61 -0.88 -21.39
N ARG A 12 -46.61 -0.14 -20.92
CA ARG A 12 -46.62 0.37 -19.53
C ARG A 12 -46.68 -0.70 -18.46
N LEU A 13 -47.42 -1.78 -18.70
CA LEU A 13 -47.62 -2.86 -17.73
C LEU A 13 -46.36 -3.76 -17.60
N PHE A 14 -45.54 -3.81 -18.64
CA PHE A 14 -44.25 -4.51 -18.66
C PHE A 14 -43.03 -3.58 -18.49
N ALA A 15 -43.22 -2.25 -18.53
CA ALA A 15 -42.16 -1.28 -18.28
C ALA A 15 -41.73 -1.24 -16.81
N ASP A 16 -42.65 -1.52 -15.88
CA ASP A 16 -42.29 -1.74 -14.49
C ASP A 16 -41.77 -3.17 -14.32
N ALA A 17 -40.52 -3.28 -13.88
CA ALA A 17 -39.97 -4.56 -13.47
C ALA A 17 -40.84 -5.13 -12.34
N PRO A 18 -41.37 -6.36 -12.45
CA PRO A 18 -42.20 -6.93 -11.40
C PRO A 18 -41.41 -6.95 -10.09
N GLU A 19 -41.95 -6.32 -9.04
CA GLU A 19 -41.39 -6.41 -7.70
C GLU A 19 -41.54 -7.86 -7.20
N PHE A 20 -40.43 -8.60 -7.25
CA PHE A 20 -40.35 -9.91 -6.63
C PHE A 20 -40.40 -9.72 -5.10
N GLY A 21 -41.24 -10.51 -4.42
CA GLY A 21 -41.42 -10.39 -2.97
C GLY A 21 -40.15 -10.68 -2.14
N ASP A 22 -39.09 -11.20 -2.76
CA ASP A 22 -37.79 -11.46 -2.16
C ASP A 22 -36.69 -10.49 -2.65
N SER A 23 -37.04 -9.42 -3.37
CA SER A 23 -36.11 -8.44 -3.95
C SER A 23 -35.14 -7.87 -2.92
N GLU A 24 -35.62 -7.45 -1.76
CA GLU A 24 -34.80 -6.94 -0.66
C GLU A 24 -33.84 -8.02 -0.11
N ALA A 25 -34.35 -9.25 0.06
CA ALA A 25 -33.56 -10.37 0.57
C ALA A 25 -32.49 -10.82 -0.44
N PHE A 26 -32.77 -10.70 -1.73
CA PHE A 26 -31.80 -10.92 -2.81
C PHE A 26 -30.73 -9.83 -2.81
N ALA A 27 -31.14 -8.55 -2.79
CA ALA A 27 -30.22 -7.42 -2.76
C ALA A 27 -29.25 -7.50 -1.56
N ALA A 28 -29.78 -7.71 -0.36
CA ALA A 28 -28.97 -7.85 0.86
C ALA A 28 -27.99 -9.03 0.81
N ARG A 29 -28.27 -10.08 0.02
CA ARG A 29 -27.35 -11.21 -0.18
C ARG A 29 -26.25 -10.86 -1.18
N VAL A 30 -26.59 -10.17 -2.26
CA VAL A 30 -25.64 -9.73 -3.28
C VAL A 30 -24.67 -8.72 -2.69
N GLU A 31 -25.17 -7.73 -1.96
CA GLU A 31 -24.37 -6.70 -1.30
C GLU A 31 -23.36 -7.32 -0.33
N ARG A 32 -23.82 -8.21 0.56
CA ARG A 32 -22.95 -8.96 1.48
C ARG A 32 -21.87 -9.79 0.79
N ARG A 33 -22.11 -10.33 -0.42
CA ARG A 33 -21.11 -11.06 -1.20
C ARG A 33 -20.14 -10.12 -1.88
N LEU A 34 -20.64 -9.00 -2.40
CA LEU A 34 -19.85 -8.00 -3.08
C LEU A 34 -18.87 -7.33 -2.12
N ASP A 35 -19.32 -6.94 -0.92
CA ASP A 35 -18.48 -6.35 0.12
C ASP A 35 -17.34 -7.28 0.52
N ARG A 36 -17.63 -8.56 0.73
CA ARG A 36 -16.61 -9.57 1.04
C ARG A 36 -15.58 -9.74 -0.08
N GLY A 37 -16.05 -9.78 -1.32
CA GLY A 37 -15.16 -9.89 -2.49
C GLY A 37 -14.27 -8.65 -2.65
N TRP A 38 -14.85 -7.47 -2.47
CA TRP A 38 -14.15 -6.20 -2.58
C TRP A 38 -13.12 -6.01 -1.46
N ALA A 39 -13.50 -6.28 -0.21
CA ALA A 39 -12.60 -6.21 0.94
C ALA A 39 -11.40 -7.16 0.77
N THR A 40 -11.65 -8.40 0.36
CA THR A 40 -10.59 -9.39 0.12
C THR A 40 -9.61 -8.91 -0.94
N ARG A 41 -10.12 -8.39 -2.08
CA ARG A 41 -9.27 -7.88 -3.17
C ARG A 41 -8.45 -6.67 -2.71
N ARG A 42 -9.04 -5.76 -1.94
CA ARG A 42 -8.35 -4.59 -1.38
C ARG A 42 -7.21 -4.99 -0.45
N VAL A 43 -7.44 -5.96 0.43
CA VAL A 43 -6.41 -6.49 1.33
C VAL A 43 -5.30 -7.18 0.55
N LEU A 44 -5.63 -8.04 -0.42
CA LEU A 44 -4.64 -8.74 -1.24
C LEU A 44 -3.75 -7.77 -2.02
N ILE A 45 -4.33 -6.75 -2.65
CA ILE A 45 -3.56 -5.72 -3.38
C ILE A 45 -2.68 -4.94 -2.41
N GLY A 46 -3.20 -4.58 -1.23
CA GLY A 46 -2.43 -3.91 -0.19
C GLY A 46 -1.21 -4.74 0.26
N VAL A 47 -1.42 -6.01 0.61
CA VAL A 47 -0.34 -6.93 1.02
C VAL A 47 0.68 -7.13 -0.10
N ALA A 48 0.22 -7.36 -1.33
CA ALA A 48 1.10 -7.53 -2.49
C ALA A 48 1.95 -6.27 -2.74
N GLY A 49 1.36 -5.08 -2.61
CA GLY A 49 2.07 -3.80 -2.72
C GLY A 49 3.14 -3.63 -1.65
N VAL A 50 2.83 -3.97 -0.39
CA VAL A 50 3.81 -3.91 0.71
C VAL A 50 4.96 -4.88 0.47
N VAL A 51 4.68 -6.14 0.13
CA VAL A 51 5.71 -7.15 -0.15
C VAL A 51 6.59 -6.73 -1.33
N GLY A 52 5.98 -6.29 -2.44
CA GLY A 52 6.71 -5.80 -3.60
C GLY A 52 7.56 -4.57 -3.29
N GLY A 53 7.04 -3.64 -2.50
CA GLY A 53 7.77 -2.44 -2.07
C GLY A 53 9.00 -2.77 -1.20
N VAL A 54 8.87 -3.69 -0.25
CA VAL A 54 10.00 -4.16 0.59
C VAL A 54 11.07 -4.83 -0.28
N ILE A 55 10.68 -5.71 -1.19
CA ILE A 55 11.63 -6.40 -2.08
C ILE A 55 12.34 -5.38 -2.98
N GLY A 56 11.61 -4.47 -3.61
CA GLY A 56 12.19 -3.45 -4.49
C GLY A 56 13.14 -2.51 -3.74
N ALA A 57 12.74 -2.03 -2.56
CA ALA A 57 13.60 -1.20 -1.71
C ALA A 57 14.87 -1.95 -1.29
N SER A 58 14.76 -3.23 -0.92
CA SER A 58 15.92 -4.04 -0.54
C SER A 58 16.91 -4.19 -1.70
N GLN A 59 16.42 -4.37 -2.93
CA GLN A 59 17.28 -4.50 -4.11
C GLN A 59 18.05 -3.21 -4.38
N LEU A 60 17.38 -2.05 -4.35
CA LEU A 60 18.03 -0.74 -4.55
C LEU A 60 19.14 -0.48 -3.52
N VAL A 61 18.87 -0.85 -2.26
CA VAL A 61 19.85 -0.71 -1.18
C VAL A 61 21.06 -1.62 -1.43
N LEU A 62 20.84 -2.89 -1.77
CA LEU A 62 21.92 -3.84 -2.04
C LEU A 62 22.78 -3.46 -3.26
N THR A 63 22.19 -2.91 -4.33
CA THR A 63 22.95 -2.48 -5.52
C THR A 63 23.84 -1.28 -5.24
N ASN A 64 23.35 -0.26 -4.52
CA ASN A 64 24.18 0.89 -4.17
C ASN A 64 25.37 0.50 -3.28
N PHE A 65 25.15 -0.37 -2.29
CA PHE A 65 26.25 -0.84 -1.43
C PHE A 65 27.28 -1.70 -2.16
N ALA A 66 26.88 -2.45 -3.19
CA ALA A 66 27.79 -3.28 -3.98
C ALA A 66 28.70 -2.44 -4.91
N GLU A 67 28.17 -1.36 -5.49
CA GLU A 67 28.93 -0.40 -6.30
C GLU A 67 29.89 0.44 -5.43
N ASP A 68 29.44 0.83 -4.24
CA ASP A 68 30.29 1.55 -3.27
C ASP A 68 31.42 0.67 -2.73
N LEU A 69 31.21 -0.64 -2.56
CA LEU A 69 32.26 -1.58 -2.13
C LEU A 69 33.31 -1.84 -3.23
N GLN A 70 32.92 -1.91 -4.50
CA GLN A 70 33.87 -2.09 -5.61
C GLN A 70 34.73 -0.84 -5.84
N SER A 71 34.14 0.36 -5.71
CA SER A 71 34.89 1.62 -5.83
C SER A 71 35.76 1.95 -4.60
N ALA A 72 35.39 1.46 -3.41
CA ALA A 72 36.19 1.65 -2.19
C ALA A 72 37.40 0.71 -2.07
N THR A 73 37.51 -0.34 -2.89
CA THR A 73 38.57 -1.35 -2.76
C THR A 73 39.94 -0.88 -3.31
N GLU A 74 39.99 0.15 -4.14
CA GLU A 74 41.25 0.61 -4.76
C GLU A 74 42.03 1.70 -3.97
N GLY A 75 41.55 2.17 -2.81
CA GLY A 75 42.32 3.14 -2.02
C GLY A 75 41.94 3.46 -0.56
N PRO A 76 41.57 2.52 0.33
CA PRO A 76 41.03 2.87 1.65
C PRO A 76 42.02 2.69 2.81
N ALA A 77 43.30 3.07 2.70
CA ALA A 77 44.22 3.01 3.85
C ALA A 77 44.57 4.37 4.45
N ARG A 78 44.56 5.43 3.63
CA ARG A 78 45.04 6.77 4.05
C ARG A 78 43.94 7.79 4.31
N LEU A 79 42.76 7.62 3.69
CA LEU A 79 41.61 8.51 3.91
C LEU A 79 40.80 8.11 5.14
N LEU A 80 40.75 6.82 5.49
CA LEU A 80 40.08 6.35 6.70
C LEU A 80 40.78 6.81 7.98
N THR A 81 42.12 6.84 8.01
CA THR A 81 42.89 7.31 9.18
C THR A 81 42.79 8.83 9.38
N ALA A 82 42.66 9.61 8.31
CA ALA A 82 42.45 11.05 8.38
C ALA A 82 41.00 11.44 8.72
N GLY A 83 40.01 10.65 8.29
CA GLY A 83 38.60 10.86 8.63
C GLY A 83 38.27 10.46 10.07
N VAL A 84 38.85 9.36 10.57
CA VAL A 84 38.59 8.87 11.93
C VAL A 84 39.10 9.82 13.02
N SER A 85 40.26 10.45 12.82
CA SER A 85 40.83 11.38 13.81
C SER A 85 40.08 12.70 13.93
N GLN A 86 39.40 13.13 12.86
CA GLN A 86 38.65 14.38 12.83
C GLN A 86 37.18 14.20 13.26
N VAL A 87 36.60 13.02 13.06
CA VAL A 87 35.22 12.69 13.46
C VAL A 87 35.11 12.32 14.95
N ALA A 88 36.20 11.87 15.57
CA ALA A 88 36.25 11.55 17.00
C ALA A 88 36.08 12.77 17.93
N ALA A 89 36.18 14.00 17.40
CA ALA A 89 36.16 15.23 18.21
C ALA A 89 34.77 15.90 18.32
N ASP A 90 33.78 15.56 17.48
CA ASP A 90 32.55 16.37 17.35
C ASP A 90 31.30 15.56 16.92
N SER A 91 30.89 14.53 17.67
CA SER A 91 29.84 13.61 17.17
C SER A 91 28.93 12.94 18.21
N ASP A 92 28.41 13.69 19.19
CA ASP A 92 27.36 13.13 20.08
C ASP A 92 25.93 13.29 19.55
N TRP A 93 25.68 14.21 18.59
CA TRP A 93 24.33 14.43 18.04
C TRP A 93 24.22 14.20 16.53
N MET A 94 25.33 14.33 15.79
CA MET A 94 25.39 14.02 14.35
C MET A 94 25.64 12.53 14.07
N SER A 95 26.19 11.76 15.02
CA SER A 95 26.36 10.30 14.86
C SER A 95 25.03 9.54 14.83
N ALA A 96 23.98 10.07 15.45
CA ALA A 96 22.63 9.52 15.36
C ALA A 96 22.01 9.68 13.96
N LEU A 97 22.41 10.71 13.21
CA LEU A 97 21.91 11.05 11.88
C LEU A 97 22.84 10.63 10.73
N SER A 98 24.15 10.53 10.95
CA SER A 98 25.15 10.33 9.88
C SER A 98 25.34 8.87 9.47
N GLY A 99 24.73 7.92 10.17
CA GLY A 99 24.61 6.56 9.67
C GLY A 99 23.49 6.52 8.64
N ALA A 100 23.83 6.52 7.34
CA ALA A 100 22.84 6.40 6.25
C ALA A 100 21.85 5.23 6.45
N GLY A 101 22.24 4.19 7.22
CA GLY A 101 21.36 3.11 7.65
C GLY A 101 20.27 3.51 8.67
N ASN A 102 20.56 4.39 9.63
CA ASN A 102 19.60 4.77 10.67
C ASN A 102 18.44 5.61 10.14
N VAL A 103 18.69 6.47 9.15
CA VAL A 103 17.62 7.26 8.51
C VAL A 103 16.65 6.35 7.74
N ILE A 104 17.16 5.30 7.10
CA ILE A 104 16.34 4.31 6.39
C ILE A 104 15.50 3.50 7.39
N TRP A 105 16.08 3.05 8.51
CA TRP A 105 15.33 2.34 9.54
C TRP A 105 14.29 3.22 10.23
N LEU A 106 14.60 4.49 10.47
CA LEU A 106 13.67 5.46 11.04
C LEU A 106 12.51 5.74 10.07
N ALA A 107 12.80 5.96 8.78
CA ALA A 107 11.80 6.16 7.74
C ALA A 107 10.93 4.91 7.54
N ALA A 108 11.54 3.72 7.55
CA ALA A 108 10.82 2.45 7.49
C ALA A 108 9.92 2.22 8.70
N GLY A 109 10.40 2.56 9.92
CA GLY A 109 9.60 2.51 11.14
C GLY A 109 8.39 3.44 11.10
N LEU A 110 8.58 4.67 10.61
CA LEU A 110 7.52 5.65 10.41
C LEU A 110 6.50 5.20 9.35
N ALA A 111 6.97 4.63 8.24
CA ALA A 111 6.11 4.07 7.20
C ALA A 111 5.30 2.88 7.73
N GLY A 112 5.92 2.00 8.51
CA GLY A 112 5.25 0.87 9.17
C GLY A 112 4.14 1.33 10.11
N LEU A 113 4.41 2.37 10.92
CA LEU A 113 3.40 2.96 11.80
C LEU A 113 2.24 3.60 11.02
N ALA A 114 2.51 4.28 9.91
CA ALA A 114 1.48 4.84 9.05
C ALA A 114 0.58 3.75 8.44
N VAL A 115 1.16 2.64 7.99
CA VAL A 115 0.39 1.48 7.48
C VAL A 115 -0.44 0.84 8.59
N ALA A 116 0.14 0.63 9.77
CA ALA A 116 -0.57 0.09 10.92
C ALA A 116 -1.77 0.97 11.31
N PHE A 117 -1.59 2.29 11.33
CA PHE A 117 -2.66 3.26 11.60
C PHE A 117 -3.80 3.16 10.59
N VAL A 118 -3.49 3.08 9.29
CA VAL A 118 -4.50 2.93 8.24
C VAL A 118 -5.27 1.61 8.39
N ILE A 119 -4.59 0.52 8.76
CA ILE A 119 -5.23 -0.78 9.00
C ILE A 119 -6.17 -0.70 10.21
N THR A 120 -5.70 -0.14 11.34
CA THR A 120 -6.53 0.03 12.55
C THR A 120 -7.76 0.86 12.24
N ARG A 121 -7.60 1.96 11.50
CA ARG A 121 -8.72 2.82 11.10
C ARG A 121 -9.72 2.12 10.18
N MET A 122 -9.24 1.29 9.26
CA MET A 122 -10.11 0.52 8.38
C MET A 122 -10.93 -0.52 9.14
N ILE A 123 -10.44 -1.05 10.27
CA ILE A 123 -11.19 -1.96 11.13
C ILE A 123 -12.28 -1.22 11.91
N GLU A 124 -12.02 0.01 12.35
CA GLU A 124 -13.01 0.82 13.07
C GLU A 124 -14.17 1.31 12.17
N GLU A 125 -13.92 1.47 10.87
CA GLU A 125 -14.92 1.95 9.90
C GLU A 125 -15.80 0.83 9.30
N ILE A 126 -15.57 -0.45 9.66
CA ILE A 126 -16.36 -1.63 9.22
C ILE A 126 -17.27 -2.09 10.37
#